data_AF-A0A379B0C4-F1
#
_entry.id   AF-A0A379B0C4-F1
#
_cell.length_a   1.000
_cell.length_b   1.000
_cell.length_c   1.000
_cell.angle_alpha   90.00
_cell.angle_beta   90.00
_cell.angle_gamma   90.00
#
_symmetry.space_group_name_H-M   'P 1'
#
loop_
_entity.id
_entity.type
_entity.pdbx_description
1 polymer ?
#
loop_
_entity_poly.entity_id
_entity_poly.type
_entity_poly.pdbx_seq_one_letter_code
_entity_poly.pdbx_strand_id
1 'polypeptide(L)'
;MIALFKKQKQDIQEIIDDANRASMAGAFKKQADDINTKMRWTDGFLIAALLGIVGISYWGFVSSFNPENTLIWSQFLAKSAIGLPLLIVAWIKARERAYLFRLREDYAYKYSSAMAFEGYKKQIQEQDPEMQKQLLQIALDNLGDKPTKVFEKEINATPIETVIDKMATPLTK
;
A
#
# COMPACT_ATOMS: atom_id res chain seq x y z
N MET A 1 33.39 41.54 11.96
CA MET A 1 32.19 41.61 11.10
C MET A 1 32.21 40.58 9.97
N ILE A 2 33.21 40.56 9.09
CA ILE A 2 33.24 39.64 7.92
C ILE A 2 33.21 38.15 8.30
N ALA A 3 33.93 37.74 9.35
CA ALA A 3 33.92 36.35 9.84
C ALA A 3 32.54 35.91 10.39
N LEU A 4 31.81 36.84 11.02
CA LEU A 4 30.45 36.58 11.53
C LEU A 4 29.47 36.35 10.38
N PHE A 5 29.54 37.19 9.34
CA PHE A 5 28.73 37.02 8.12
C PHE A 5 29.05 35.71 7.39
N LYS A 6 30.33 35.32 7.32
CA LYS A 6 30.73 34.05 6.69
C LYS A 6 30.18 32.84 7.47
N LYS A 7 30.24 32.87 8.80
CA LYS A 7 29.68 31.83 9.67
C LYS A 7 28.16 31.72 9.51
N GLN A 8 27.44 32.85 9.56
CA GLN A 8 25.99 32.88 9.36
C GLN A 8 25.57 32.34 7.99
N LYS A 9 26.31 32.65 6.92
CA LYS A 9 26.05 32.11 5.59
C LYS A 9 26.21 30.59 5.53
N GLN A 10 27.22 30.05 6.24
CA GLN A 10 27.45 28.61 6.33
C GLN A 10 26.32 27.91 7.12
N ASP A 11 25.93 28.45 8.28
CA ASP A 11 24.82 27.92 9.09
C ASP A 11 23.50 27.91 8.28
N ILE A 12 23.23 28.96 7.50
CA ILE A 12 22.05 29.03 6.62
C ILE A 12 22.11 27.94 5.53
N GLN A 13 23.28 27.70 4.93
CA GLN A 13 23.43 26.68 3.89
C GLN A 13 23.22 25.27 4.45
N GLU A 14 23.76 24.98 5.65
CA GLU A 14 23.55 23.70 6.33
C GLU A 14 22.06 23.48 6.64
N ILE A 15 21.34 24.52 7.11
CA ILE A 15 19.90 24.45 7.35
C ILE A 15 19.12 24.18 6.06
N ILE A 16 19.48 24.83 4.94
CA ILE A 16 18.84 24.60 3.64
C ILE A 16 19.09 23.18 3.15
N ASP A 17 20.32 22.69 3.27
CA ASP A 17 20.69 21.34 2.84
C ASP A 17 20.00 20.27 3.70
N ASP A 18 19.91 20.47 5.02
CA ASP A 18 19.19 19.57 5.92
C ASP A 18 17.67 19.60 5.67
N ALA A 19 17.11 20.78 5.40
CA ALA A 19 15.70 20.93 5.03
C ALA A 19 15.38 20.25 3.69
N ASN A 20 16.22 20.38 2.67
CA ASN A 20 16.04 19.71 1.38
C ASN A 20 16.10 18.18 1.53
N ARG A 21 17.02 17.67 2.33
CA ARG A 21 17.15 16.23 2.62
C ARG A 21 15.95 15.69 3.39
N ALA A 22 15.56 16.38 4.45
CA ALA A 22 14.35 16.06 5.21
C ALA A 22 13.08 16.17 4.36
N SER A 23 13.05 17.09 3.39
CA SER A 23 11.95 17.27 2.44
C SER A 23 11.83 16.10 1.45
N MET A 24 12.95 15.63 0.87
CA MET A 24 12.94 14.50 -0.07
C MET A 24 12.54 13.17 0.61
N ALA A 25 13.13 12.84 1.76
CA ALA A 25 12.72 11.67 2.53
C ALA A 25 11.29 11.86 3.10
N GLY A 26 10.97 13.07 3.56
CA GLY A 26 9.66 13.44 4.06
C GLY A 26 8.55 13.30 3.03
N ALA A 27 8.82 13.53 1.74
CA ALA A 27 7.87 13.32 0.66
C ALA A 27 7.50 11.83 0.51
N PHE A 28 8.48 10.91 0.57
CA PHE A 28 8.19 9.47 0.54
C PHE A 28 7.39 9.02 1.77
N LYS A 29 7.74 9.52 2.95
CA LYS A 29 6.99 9.25 4.18
C LYS A 29 5.54 9.73 4.08
N LYS A 30 5.35 10.99 3.68
CA LYS A 30 4.02 11.59 3.49
C LYS A 30 3.19 10.78 2.49
N GLN A 31 3.79 10.37 1.38
CA GLN A 31 3.11 9.54 0.39
C GLN A 31 2.69 8.18 0.97
N ALA A 32 3.55 7.52 1.75
CA ALA A 32 3.20 6.27 2.43
C ALA A 32 2.05 6.47 3.45
N ASP A 33 2.07 7.57 4.20
CA ASP A 33 1.02 7.91 5.18
C ASP A 33 -0.32 8.26 4.52
N ASP A 34 -0.29 8.98 3.40
CA ASP A 34 -1.48 9.30 2.59
C ASP A 34 -2.09 8.02 1.99
N ILE A 35 -1.25 7.10 1.50
CA ILE A 35 -1.70 5.79 1.02
C ILE A 35 -2.28 4.96 2.18
N ASN A 36 -1.65 4.98 3.35
CA ASN A 36 -2.16 4.28 4.54
C ASN A 36 -3.54 4.81 4.96
N THR A 37 -3.74 6.13 4.87
CA THR A 37 -5.04 6.75 5.14
C THR A 37 -6.10 6.26 4.14
N LYS A 38 -5.78 6.24 2.85
CA LYS A 38 -6.67 5.67 1.82
C LYS A 38 -6.98 4.20 2.08
N MET A 39 -5.97 3.41 2.45
CA MET A 39 -6.12 1.99 2.78
C MET A 39 -7.08 1.78 3.96
N ARG A 40 -7.03 2.62 5.00
CA ARG A 40 -7.99 2.57 6.12
C ARG A 40 -9.44 2.86 5.68
N TRP A 41 -9.63 3.77 4.73
CA TRP A 41 -10.95 3.99 4.12
C TRP A 41 -11.41 2.76 3.33
N THR A 42 -10.53 2.18 2.50
CA THR A 42 -10.79 0.94 1.76
C THR A 42 -11.18 -0.20 2.72
N ASP A 43 -10.49 -0.33 3.85
CA ASP A 43 -10.81 -1.30 4.91
C ASP A 43 -12.20 -1.06 5.50
N GLY A 44 -12.55 0.20 5.76
CA GLY A 44 -13.89 0.58 6.21
C GLY A 44 -14.99 0.17 5.23
N PHE A 45 -14.81 0.44 3.93
CA PHE A 45 -15.76 0.03 2.90
C PHE A 45 -15.87 -1.49 2.77
N LEU A 46 -14.75 -2.22 2.86
CA LEU A 46 -14.72 -3.67 2.82
C LEU A 46 -15.49 -4.27 4.00
N ILE A 47 -15.22 -3.80 5.22
CA ILE A 47 -15.92 -4.26 6.43
C ILE A 47 -17.41 -3.95 6.34
N ALA A 48 -17.79 -2.76 5.89
CA ALA A 48 -19.19 -2.38 5.70
C ALA A 48 -19.91 -3.30 4.69
N ALA A 49 -19.27 -3.61 3.56
CA ALA A 49 -19.83 -4.52 2.56
C ALA A 49 -20.02 -5.94 3.13
N LEU A 50 -19.04 -6.46 3.87
CA LEU A 50 -19.13 -7.77 4.52
C LEU A 50 -20.25 -7.82 5.57
N LEU A 51 -20.38 -6.80 6.41
CA LEU A 51 -21.47 -6.68 7.37
C LEU A 51 -22.84 -6.58 6.67
N GLY A 52 -22.91 -5.86 5.55
CA GLY A 52 -24.11 -5.79 4.72
C GLY A 52 -24.54 -7.15 4.19
N ILE A 53 -23.60 -7.96 3.71
CA ILE A 53 -23.87 -9.34 3.26
C ILE A 53 -24.42 -10.18 4.41
N VAL A 54 -23.77 -10.14 5.59
CA VAL A 54 -24.23 -10.87 6.77
C VAL A 54 -25.64 -10.44 7.16
N GLY A 55 -25.94 -9.14 7.14
CA GLY A 55 -27.27 -8.60 7.43
C GLY A 55 -28.34 -9.07 6.44
N ILE A 56 -28.05 -9.01 5.13
CA ILE A 56 -28.97 -9.48 4.08
C ILE A 56 -29.18 -10.99 4.19
N SER A 57 -28.12 -11.77 4.41
CA SER A 57 -28.23 -13.22 4.58
C SER A 57 -29.04 -13.59 5.82
N TYR A 58 -28.84 -12.91 6.94
CA TYR A 58 -29.60 -13.14 8.16
C TYR A 58 -31.09 -12.79 7.99
N TRP A 59 -31.38 -11.61 7.43
CA TRP A 59 -32.76 -11.20 7.14
C TRP A 59 -33.43 -12.15 6.13
N GLY A 60 -32.71 -12.52 5.07
CA GLY A 60 -33.17 -13.47 4.07
C GLY A 60 -33.48 -14.84 4.69
N PHE A 61 -32.62 -15.31 5.60
CA PHE A 61 -32.82 -16.58 6.31
C PHE A 61 -34.08 -16.55 7.18
N VAL A 62 -34.19 -15.58 8.09
CA VAL A 62 -35.32 -15.49 9.03
C VAL A 62 -36.66 -15.30 8.30
N SER A 63 -36.66 -14.53 7.21
CA SER A 63 -37.88 -14.24 6.44
C SER A 63 -38.28 -15.34 5.44
N SER A 64 -37.52 -16.43 5.35
CA SER A 64 -37.78 -17.55 4.44
C SER A 64 -38.40 -18.77 5.11
N PHE A 65 -38.79 -18.65 6.38
CA PHE A 65 -39.53 -19.68 7.10
C PHE A 65 -41.03 -19.60 6.82
N ASN A 66 -41.64 -20.76 6.63
CA ASN A 66 -43.09 -20.93 6.56
C ASN A 66 -43.75 -20.91 7.95
N PRO A 67 -45.10 -20.82 8.02
CA PRO A 67 -45.84 -20.93 9.28
C PRO A 67 -45.57 -22.22 10.06
N GLU A 68 -45.23 -23.31 9.37
CA GLU A 68 -44.84 -24.61 9.98
C GLU A 68 -43.35 -24.65 10.37
N ASN A 69 -42.65 -23.52 10.33
CA ASN A 69 -41.22 -23.38 10.63
C ASN A 69 -40.29 -24.19 9.70
N THR A 70 -40.75 -24.49 8.48
CA THR A 70 -39.95 -25.11 7.43
C THR A 70 -39.30 -24.04 6.56
N LEU A 71 -37.99 -24.16 6.30
CA LEU A 71 -37.24 -23.23 5.45
C LEU A 71 -37.61 -23.43 3.97
N ILE A 72 -38.09 -22.38 3.31
CA ILE A 72 -38.25 -22.37 1.85
C ILE A 72 -36.92 -21.96 1.20
N TRP A 73 -36.21 -22.95 0.67
CA TRP A 73 -34.94 -22.73 -0.04
C TRP A 73 -35.06 -21.77 -1.22
N SER A 74 -36.09 -21.87 -2.06
CA SER A 74 -36.25 -20.99 -3.23
C SER A 74 -36.35 -19.51 -2.85
N GLN A 75 -37.09 -19.19 -1.77
CA GLN A 75 -37.18 -17.83 -1.26
C GLN A 75 -35.86 -17.36 -0.66
N PHE A 76 -35.17 -18.23 0.09
CA PHE A 76 -33.88 -17.89 0.68
C PHE A 76 -32.82 -17.58 -0.39
N LEU A 77 -32.73 -18.42 -1.42
CA LEU A 77 -31.82 -18.21 -2.55
C LEU A 77 -32.15 -16.92 -3.31
N ALA A 78 -33.44 -16.66 -3.61
CA ALA A 78 -33.86 -15.45 -4.30
C ALA A 78 -33.50 -14.17 -3.51
N LYS A 79 -33.68 -14.18 -2.18
CA LYS A 79 -33.31 -13.06 -1.31
C LYS A 79 -31.79 -12.93 -1.16
N SER A 80 -31.06 -14.04 -1.09
CA SER A 80 -29.60 -14.04 -1.00
C SER A 80 -28.94 -13.45 -2.25
N ALA A 81 -29.58 -13.56 -3.42
CA ALA A 81 -29.11 -12.93 -4.64
C ALA A 81 -28.99 -11.38 -4.53
N ILE A 82 -29.76 -10.75 -3.63
CA ILE A 82 -29.67 -9.31 -3.34
C ILE A 82 -28.28 -8.95 -2.76
N GLY A 83 -27.60 -9.89 -2.12
CA GLY A 83 -26.24 -9.71 -1.59
C GLY A 83 -25.12 -9.82 -2.63
N LEU A 84 -25.40 -10.31 -3.85
CA LEU A 84 -24.37 -10.50 -4.88
C LEU A 84 -23.62 -9.20 -5.26
N PRO A 85 -24.28 -8.05 -5.46
CA PRO A 85 -23.57 -6.79 -5.73
C PRO A 85 -22.61 -6.40 -4.60
N LEU A 86 -22.95 -6.66 -3.33
CA LEU A 86 -22.07 -6.38 -2.20
C LEU A 86 -20.84 -7.28 -2.19
N LEU A 87 -20.97 -8.55 -2.63
CA LEU A 87 -19.82 -9.45 -2.79
C LEU A 87 -18.86 -8.93 -3.86
N ILE A 88 -19.38 -8.42 -4.98
CA ILE A 88 -18.55 -7.81 -6.03
C ILE A 88 -17.80 -6.58 -5.49
N VAL A 89 -18.49 -5.72 -4.73
CA VAL A 89 -17.87 -4.56 -4.08
C VAL A 89 -16.78 -5.01 -3.11
N ALA A 90 -17.04 -5.99 -2.25
CA ALA A 90 -16.06 -6.53 -1.32
C ALA A 90 -14.82 -7.09 -2.04
N TRP A 91 -15.02 -7.81 -3.15
CA TRP A 91 -13.94 -8.32 -3.99
C TRP A 91 -13.08 -7.20 -4.61
N ILE A 92 -13.72 -6.18 -5.20
CA ILE A 92 -13.01 -5.01 -5.75
C ILE A 92 -12.20 -4.29 -4.65
N LYS A 93 -12.81 -4.07 -3.47
CA LYS A 93 -12.13 -3.42 -2.34
C LYS A 93 -10.98 -4.26 -1.78
N ALA A 94 -11.09 -5.58 -1.79
CA ALA A 94 -9.98 -6.46 -1.40
C ALA A 94 -8.79 -6.34 -2.37
N ARG A 95 -9.03 -6.29 -3.69
CA ARG A 95 -7.99 -6.05 -4.70
C ARG A 95 -7.36 -4.67 -4.55
N GLU A 96 -8.18 -3.63 -4.41
CA GLU A 96 -7.72 -2.25 -4.18
C GLU A 96 -6.82 -2.18 -2.93
N ARG A 97 -7.23 -2.79 -1.82
CA ARG A 97 -6.45 -2.85 -0.59
C ARG A 97 -5.09 -3.51 -0.79
N ALA A 98 -5.05 -4.66 -1.46
CA ALA A 98 -3.81 -5.39 -1.71
C ALA A 98 -2.85 -4.57 -2.59
N TYR A 99 -3.38 -3.83 -3.57
CA TYR A 99 -2.61 -2.88 -4.37
C TYR A 99 -2.04 -1.74 -3.52
N LEU A 100 -2.89 -1.07 -2.71
CA LEU A 100 -2.47 0.02 -1.83
C LEU A 100 -1.42 -0.44 -0.80
N PHE A 101 -1.54 -1.67 -0.30
CA PHE A 101 -0.55 -2.25 0.61
C PHE A 101 0.83 -2.35 -0.03
N ARG A 102 0.92 -2.90 -1.25
CA ARG A 102 2.21 -3.00 -1.98
C ARG A 102 2.79 -1.61 -2.28
N LEU A 103 1.94 -0.66 -2.67
CA LEU A 103 2.37 0.70 -2.97
C LEU A 103 2.90 1.40 -1.71
N ARG A 104 2.19 1.26 -0.58
CA ARG A 104 2.63 1.79 0.73
C ARG A 104 4.01 1.24 1.11
N GLU A 105 4.21 -0.06 0.91
CA GLU A 105 5.47 -0.73 1.25
C GLU A 105 6.64 -0.24 0.37
N ASP A 106 6.40 -0.03 -0.93
CA ASP A 106 7.40 0.57 -1.85
C ASP A 106 7.84 1.97 -1.37
N TYR A 107 6.89 2.82 -1.00
CA TYR A 107 7.20 4.17 -0.49
C TYR A 107 7.86 4.14 0.89
N ALA A 108 7.47 3.21 1.77
CA ALA A 108 8.12 3.01 3.07
C ALA A 108 9.57 2.53 2.92
N TYR A 109 9.84 1.65 1.94
CA TYR A 109 11.19 1.23 1.58
C TYR A 109 12.03 2.38 1.03
N LYS A 110 11.46 3.21 0.13
CA LYS A 110 12.13 4.43 -0.39
C LYS A 110 12.44 5.43 0.71
N TYR A 111 11.52 5.64 1.66
CA TYR A 111 11.78 6.47 2.82
C TYR A 111 12.95 5.94 3.67
N SER A 112 12.93 4.65 4.00
CA SER A 112 13.97 4.01 4.81
C SER A 112 15.33 4.05 4.12
N SER A 113 15.36 3.79 2.81
CA SER A 113 16.57 3.87 1.97
C SER A 113 17.13 5.30 1.90
N ALA A 114 16.27 6.31 1.78
CA ALA A 114 16.70 7.72 1.78
C ALA A 114 17.29 8.14 3.14
N MET A 115 16.68 7.71 4.24
CA MET A 115 17.21 7.94 5.60
C MET A 115 18.56 7.25 5.82
N ALA A 116 18.71 6.01 5.34
CA ALA A 116 19.97 5.26 5.43
C ALA A 116 21.08 5.92 4.58
N PHE A 117 20.75 6.37 3.37
CA PHE A 117 21.68 7.13 2.52
C PHE A 117 22.22 8.37 3.23
N GLU A 118 21.36 9.14 3.91
CA GLU A 118 21.80 10.30 4.68
C GLU A 118 22.71 9.93 5.86
N GLY A 119 22.42 8.82 6.55
CA GLY A 119 23.28 8.29 7.60
C GLY A 119 24.68 7.92 7.08
N TYR A 120 24.75 7.17 5.98
CA TYR A 120 26.02 6.74 5.39
C TYR A 120 26.79 7.90 4.74
N LYS A 121 26.10 8.84 4.09
CA LYS A 121 26.73 10.02 3.50
C LYS A 121 27.47 10.84 4.56
N LYS A 122 26.87 11.01 5.76
CA LYS A 122 27.53 11.71 6.89
C LYS A 122 28.79 10.98 7.37
N GLN A 123 28.84 9.65 7.29
CA GLN A 123 30.01 8.86 7.70
C GLN A 123 31.11 8.82 6.63
N ILE A 124 30.75 8.83 5.35
CA ILE A 124 31.69 8.65 4.22
C ILE A 124 32.29 9.98 3.73
N GLN A 125 31.62 11.12 3.99
CA GLN A 125 32.13 12.46 3.63
C GLN A 125 33.54 12.77 4.17
N GLU A 126 34.02 12.03 5.15
CA GLU A 126 35.33 12.23 5.78
C GLU A 126 36.42 11.24 5.32
N GLN A 127 36.11 10.20 4.53
CA GLN A 127 37.03 9.06 4.34
C GLN A 127 37.43 8.72 2.88
N ASP A 128 36.52 8.70 1.90
CA ASP A 128 36.86 8.24 0.53
C ASP A 128 35.87 8.70 -0.59
N PRO A 129 36.34 9.44 -1.62
CA PRO A 129 35.54 9.82 -2.79
C PRO A 129 34.98 8.65 -3.63
N GLU A 130 35.67 7.50 -3.71
CA GLU A 130 35.20 6.33 -4.45
C GLU A 130 33.97 5.71 -3.77
N MET A 131 33.99 5.57 -2.45
CA MET A 131 32.84 5.11 -1.67
C MET A 131 31.66 6.06 -1.78
N GLN A 132 31.90 7.38 -1.85
CA GLN A 132 30.83 8.36 -2.03
C GLN A 132 30.13 8.18 -3.39
N LYS A 133 30.88 7.91 -4.46
CA LYS A 133 30.34 7.63 -5.79
C LYS A 133 29.53 6.33 -5.81
N GLN A 134 30.03 5.27 -5.19
CA GLN A 134 29.29 4.00 -5.06
C GLN A 134 27.98 4.18 -4.28
N LEU A 135 28.00 4.91 -3.17
CA LEU A 135 26.81 5.21 -2.38
C LEU A 135 25.78 5.98 -3.22
N LEU A 136 26.21 6.98 -4.00
CA LEU A 136 25.32 7.74 -4.87
C LEU A 136 24.68 6.86 -5.95
N GLN A 137 25.46 5.93 -6.54
CA GLN A 137 24.95 4.98 -7.52
C GLN A 137 23.88 4.06 -6.92
N ILE A 138 24.15 3.49 -5.74
CA ILE A 138 23.20 2.63 -5.01
C ILE A 138 21.91 3.39 -4.69
N ALA A 139 22.02 4.66 -4.27
CA ALA A 139 20.84 5.49 -4.02
C ALA A 139 20.05 5.77 -5.30
N LEU A 140 20.72 6.06 -6.41
CA LEU A 140 20.08 6.28 -7.70
C LEU A 140 19.32 5.03 -8.17
N ASP A 141 19.93 3.86 -8.03
CA ASP A 141 19.35 2.58 -8.46
C ASP A 141 18.13 2.18 -7.59
N ASN A 142 18.18 2.44 -6.28
CA ASN A 142 17.09 2.07 -5.36
C ASN A 142 15.96 3.11 -5.28
N LEU A 143 16.27 4.41 -5.35
CA LEU A 143 15.29 5.49 -5.20
C LEU A 143 14.73 5.98 -6.54
N GLY A 144 15.51 5.87 -7.62
CA GLY A 144 15.11 6.27 -8.97
C GLY A 144 14.19 5.28 -9.67
N ASP A 145 13.97 4.11 -9.06
CA ASP A 145 13.16 3.05 -9.65
C ASP A 145 11.66 3.41 -9.65
N LYS A 146 11.02 3.15 -10.79
CA LYS A 146 9.64 3.60 -11.03
C LYS A 146 8.67 2.81 -10.16
N PRO A 147 7.66 3.45 -9.54
CA PRO A 147 6.63 2.78 -8.75
C PRO A 147 5.75 1.81 -9.59
N THR A 148 5.92 1.77 -10.92
CA THR A 148 5.20 0.88 -11.83
C THR A 148 5.48 -0.61 -11.58
N LYS A 149 6.62 -0.97 -10.96
CA LYS A 149 6.93 -2.36 -10.59
C LYS A 149 5.89 -3.00 -9.67
N VAL A 150 5.20 -2.19 -8.87
CA VAL A 150 4.10 -2.65 -8.00
C VAL A 150 2.93 -3.25 -8.80
N PHE A 151 2.77 -2.83 -10.05
CA PHE A 151 1.67 -3.23 -10.94
C PHE A 151 1.99 -4.45 -11.81
N GLU A 152 3.26 -4.86 -11.92
CA GLU A 152 3.69 -5.93 -12.85
C GLU A 152 3.23 -7.32 -12.42
N LYS A 153 2.91 -7.52 -11.13
CA LYS A 153 2.43 -8.79 -10.60
C LYS A 153 0.93 -8.76 -10.38
N GLU A 154 0.22 -9.73 -10.95
CA GLU A 154 -1.19 -9.92 -10.66
C GLU A 154 -1.45 -10.07 -9.15
N ILE A 155 -2.62 -9.56 -8.74
CA ILE A 155 -3.07 -9.57 -7.35
C ILE A 155 -4.24 -10.55 -7.27
N ASN A 156 -3.94 -11.74 -6.76
CA ASN A 156 -4.96 -12.71 -6.37
C ASN A 156 -5.54 -12.25 -5.02
N ALA A 157 -6.76 -11.73 -5.04
CA ALA A 157 -7.42 -11.23 -3.84
C ALA A 157 -8.22 -12.31 -3.10
N THR A 158 -8.48 -13.44 -3.76
CA THR A 158 -9.23 -14.55 -3.17
C THR A 158 -8.47 -15.88 -3.24
N PRO A 159 -8.74 -16.81 -2.30
CA PRO A 159 -8.17 -18.16 -2.36
C PRO A 159 -8.51 -18.89 -3.66
N ILE A 160 -9.73 -18.69 -4.20
CA ILE A 160 -10.18 -19.32 -5.45
C ILE A 160 -9.33 -18.84 -6.63
N GLU A 161 -9.07 -17.53 -6.75
CA GLU A 161 -8.17 -17.00 -7.78
C GLU A 161 -6.77 -17.61 -7.69
N THR A 162 -6.25 -17.76 -6.47
CA THR A 162 -4.92 -18.37 -6.25
C THR A 162 -4.88 -19.83 -6.68
N VAL A 163 -5.94 -20.58 -6.44
CA VAL A 163 -6.06 -21.98 -6.87
C VAL A 163 -6.18 -22.08 -8.38
N ILE A 164 -7.01 -21.24 -9.00
CA ILE A 164 -7.18 -21.20 -10.46
C ILE A 164 -5.86 -20.83 -11.14
N ASP A 165 -5.18 -19.79 -10.66
CA ASP A 165 -3.90 -19.33 -11.20
C ASP A 165 -2.82 -20.43 -11.12
N LYS A 166 -2.69 -21.09 -9.96
CA LYS A 166 -1.77 -22.23 -9.77
C LYS A 166 -2.13 -23.46 -10.61
N MET A 167 -3.40 -23.65 -10.95
CA MET A 167 -3.87 -24.73 -11.83
C MET A 167 -3.77 -24.38 -13.32
N ALA A 168 -3.71 -23.10 -13.68
CA ALA A 168 -3.49 -22.63 -15.04
C ALA A 168 -1.99 -22.57 -15.41
N THR A 169 -1.11 -22.33 -14.44
CA THR A 169 0.36 -22.31 -14.60
C THR A 169 1.14 -23.65 -14.59
N PRO A 170 0.57 -24.87 -14.41
CA PRO A 170 1.36 -26.11 -14.45
C PRO A 170 1.73 -26.59 -15.86
N LEU A 171 1.37 -25.86 -16.92
CA LEU A 171 1.66 -26.25 -18.32
C LEU A 171 2.71 -25.39 -19.05
N THR A 172 3.40 -24.48 -18.35
CA THR A 172 4.52 -23.71 -18.91
C THR A 172 5.80 -23.91 -18.10
N LYS A 173 6.34 -25.12 -18.20
CA LYS A 173 7.76 -25.40 -18.00
C LYS A 173 8.27 -26.30 -19.11
#